data_AF-A0A3M1YWG4-F1
#
_entry.id   AF-A0A3M1YWG4-F1
#
_cell.length_a   1.000
_cell.length_b   1.000
_cell.length_c   1.000
_cell.angle_alpha   90.00
_cell.angle_beta   90.00
_cell.angle_gamma   90.00
#
_symmetry.space_group_name_H-M   'P 1'
#
loop_
_entity.id
_entity.type
_entity.pdbx_description
1 polymer ?
#
loop_
_entity_poly.entity_id
_entity_poly.type
_entity_poly.pdbx_seq_one_letter_code
_entity_poly.pdbx_strand_id
1 'polypeptide(L)'
;MEENRTLRNLKLLSILTVLFIVYNTLIPFKPYLELWKIVRNLNRVELVPFIARGRLNPLTDLVGNVILFMPFGFFVALYFIHLKKTLRVNRVILLGFLLSLCIEILQIGFRYRTPSVTDLITNTFGTFLGVVLAKLYFKQFEQKLKILLHHILENEPVTLILLLILLVQFFASMLPFNVTITVSDLKKAIAYTNIQPFGFKPLGQMLNAHLKHLERFSFSEIDFLGNALFY
;
A
#
# COMPACT_ATOMS: atom_id res chain seq x y z
N MET A 1 -7.11 3.41 8.36
CA MET A 1 -6.39 4.04 9.50
C MET A 1 -5.06 3.36 9.81
N GLU A 2 -4.95 2.03 9.68
CA GLU A 2 -3.76 1.26 10.04
C GLU A 2 -2.56 1.50 9.11
N GLU A 3 -2.76 1.56 7.79
CA GLU A 3 -1.70 1.89 6.81
C GLU A 3 -1.05 3.27 7.10
N ASN A 4 -1.85 4.26 7.49
CA ASN A 4 -1.36 5.57 7.92
C ASN A 4 -0.55 5.52 9.23
N ARG A 5 -0.88 4.59 10.15
CA ARG A 5 -0.09 4.39 11.39
C ARG A 5 1.25 3.74 11.07
N THR A 6 1.29 2.72 10.21
CA THR A 6 2.53 2.05 9.79
C THR A 6 3.48 3.02 9.08
N LEU A 7 2.99 3.80 8.12
CA LEU A 7 3.80 4.80 7.42
C LEU A 7 4.34 5.87 8.37
N ARG A 8 3.53 6.32 9.33
CA ARG A 8 3.96 7.26 10.36
C ARG A 8 5.07 6.67 11.24
N ASN A 9 4.91 5.42 11.66
CA ASN A 9 5.90 4.73 12.50
C ASN A 9 7.21 4.50 11.75
N LEU A 10 7.16 4.06 10.48
CA LEU A 10 8.35 3.90 9.64
C LEU A 10 9.08 5.23 9.43
N LYS A 11 8.35 6.31 9.16
CA LYS A 11 8.94 7.66 9.07
C LYS A 11 9.61 8.06 10.38
N LEU A 12 8.95 7.84 11.52
CA LEU A 12 9.51 8.12 12.84
C LEU A 12 10.79 7.31 13.09
N LEU A 13 10.78 6.01 12.80
CA LEU A 13 11.96 5.14 12.93
C LEU A 13 13.11 5.59 12.02
N SER A 14 12.82 5.99 10.78
CA SER A 14 13.84 6.59 9.89
C SER A 14 14.44 7.87 10.49
N ILE A 15 13.63 8.75 11.08
CA ILE A 15 14.13 9.97 11.74
C ILE A 15 14.97 9.62 12.97
N LEU A 16 14.49 8.70 13.81
CA LEU A 16 15.20 8.25 15.01
C LEU A 16 16.55 7.62 14.68
N THR A 17 16.63 6.82 13.62
CA THR A 17 17.92 6.27 13.13
C THR A 17 18.86 7.36 12.66
N VAL A 18 18.39 8.38 11.93
CA VAL A 18 19.23 9.53 11.56
C VAL A 18 19.75 10.25 12.80
N LEU A 19 18.88 10.55 13.78
CA LEU A 19 19.29 11.22 15.02
C LEU A 19 20.31 10.38 15.80
N PHE A 20 20.09 9.07 15.89
CA PHE A 20 21.02 8.14 16.52
C PHE A 20 22.37 8.09 15.81
N ILE A 21 22.38 8.04 14.48
CA ILE A 21 23.61 8.06 13.67
C ILE A 21 24.37 9.37 13.95
N VAL A 22 23.74 10.53 13.78
CA VAL A 22 24.37 11.84 14.01
C VAL A 22 24.91 11.96 15.44
N TYR A 23 24.16 11.46 16.43
CA TYR A 23 24.61 11.45 17.81
C TYR A 23 25.87 10.61 18.01
N ASN A 24 25.88 9.36 17.52
CA ASN A 24 27.00 8.44 17.71
C ASN A 24 28.25 8.86 16.92
N THR A 25 28.09 9.42 15.72
CA THR A 25 29.22 9.83 14.88
C THR A 25 29.88 11.14 15.32
N LEU A 26 29.21 11.95 16.15
CA LEU A 26 29.76 13.24 16.61
C LEU A 26 30.34 13.21 18.03
N ILE A 27 30.11 12.16 18.82
CA ILE A 27 30.66 12.04 20.19
C ILE A 27 32.20 11.91 20.21
N PRO A 28 32.95 12.63 21.04
CA PRO A 28 32.49 13.63 21.98
C PRO A 28 32.17 14.94 21.26
N PHE A 29 31.05 15.57 21.63
CA PHE A 29 30.61 16.86 21.10
C PHE A 29 31.53 18.00 21.54
N LYS A 30 32.69 18.10 20.90
CA LYS A 30 33.73 19.11 21.17
C LYS A 30 34.07 19.87 19.89
N PRO A 31 33.19 20.79 19.45
CA PRO A 31 33.43 21.60 18.26
C PRO A 31 34.60 22.57 18.48
N TYR A 32 35.26 22.93 17.39
CA TYR A 32 36.24 24.00 17.39
C TYR A 32 35.54 25.36 17.43
N LEU A 33 35.99 26.24 18.34
CA LEU A 33 35.54 27.63 18.40
C LEU A 33 36.37 28.56 17.49
N GLU A 34 37.54 28.11 17.04
CA GLU A 34 38.48 28.90 16.25
C GLU A 34 38.56 28.38 14.81
N LEU A 35 38.34 29.26 13.84
CA LEU A 35 38.30 28.91 12.41
C LEU A 35 39.58 28.24 11.91
N TRP A 36 40.76 28.68 12.38
CA TRP A 36 42.03 28.09 11.96
C TRP A 36 42.15 26.62 12.34
N LYS A 37 41.49 26.16 13.41
CA LYS A 37 41.48 24.75 13.81
C LYS A 37 40.66 23.89 12.84
N ILE A 38 39.56 24.45 12.31
CA ILE A 38 38.74 23.82 11.28
C ILE A 38 39.56 23.68 9.99
N VAL A 39 40.24 24.74 9.56
CA VAL A 39 41.13 24.72 8.38
C VAL A 39 42.25 23.70 8.55
N ARG A 40 42.86 23.61 9.73
CA ARG A 40 43.86 22.58 10.03
C ARG A 40 43.29 21.17 9.91
N ASN A 41 42.04 20.95 10.30
CA ASN A 41 41.40 19.64 10.24
C ASN A 41 41.08 19.21 8.81
N LEU A 42 40.84 20.15 7.89
CA LEU A 42 40.74 19.86 6.45
C LEU A 42 41.98 19.16 5.91
N ASN A 43 43.17 19.56 6.36
CA ASN A 43 44.44 18.93 5.95
C ASN A 43 44.64 17.53 6.53
N ARG A 44 43.75 17.07 7.42
CA ARG A 44 43.82 15.76 8.06
C ARG A 44 42.81 14.77 7.49
N VAL A 45 42.01 15.17 6.50
CA VAL A 45 41.00 14.30 5.89
C VAL A 45 41.69 13.07 5.30
N GLU A 46 41.19 11.90 5.69
CA GLU A 46 41.73 10.62 5.24
C GLU A 46 41.08 10.23 3.91
N LEU A 47 41.75 10.60 2.82
CA LEU A 47 41.26 10.36 1.46
C LEU A 47 41.60 8.96 0.92
N VAL A 48 42.59 8.28 1.52
CA VAL A 48 43.01 6.95 1.09
C VAL A 48 42.05 5.92 1.70
N PRO A 49 41.31 5.14 0.88
CA PRO A 49 40.37 4.16 1.41
C PRO A 49 41.07 3.09 2.25
N PHE A 50 40.45 2.73 3.37
CA PHE A 50 40.87 1.67 4.29
C PHE A 50 42.22 1.89 4.98
N ILE A 51 42.79 3.10 4.87
CA ILE A 51 44.02 3.48 5.56
C ILE A 51 43.75 4.72 6.42
N ALA A 52 43.89 4.53 7.73
CA ALA A 52 43.83 5.60 8.73
C ALA A 52 45.21 5.81 9.35
N ARG A 53 45.68 7.06 9.36
CA ARG A 53 47.01 7.44 9.92
C ARG A 53 48.17 6.54 9.47
N GLY A 54 48.15 6.08 8.22
CA GLY A 54 49.20 5.22 7.64
C GLY A 54 49.13 3.74 8.02
N ARG A 55 48.02 3.28 8.61
CA ARG A 55 47.77 1.85 8.92
C ARG A 55 46.39 1.44 8.40
N LEU A 56 46.19 0.14 8.21
CA LEU A 56 44.88 -0.38 7.87
C LEU A 56 43.86 -0.06 8.96
N ASN A 57 42.65 0.32 8.57
CA ASN A 57 41.56 0.54 9.50
C ASN A 57 41.23 -0.75 10.27
N PRO A 58 41.04 -0.68 11.60
CA PRO A 58 40.55 -1.81 12.37
C PRO A 58 39.21 -2.32 11.82
N LEU A 59 39.06 -3.64 11.72
CA LEU A 59 37.80 -4.25 11.28
C LEU A 59 36.61 -3.81 12.15
N THR A 60 36.83 -3.57 13.43
CA THR A 60 35.82 -3.08 14.37
C THR A 60 35.21 -1.75 13.93
N ASP A 61 36.02 -0.85 13.38
CA ASP A 61 35.58 0.48 12.96
C ASP A 61 34.76 0.37 11.66
N LEU A 62 35.25 -0.44 10.72
CA LEU A 62 34.56 -0.72 9.45
C LEU A 62 33.19 -1.36 9.69
N VAL A 63 33.15 -2.41 10.51
CA VAL A 63 31.91 -3.13 10.84
C VAL A 63 30.97 -2.25 11.68
N GLY A 64 31.52 -1.45 12.60
CA GLY A 64 30.76 -0.51 13.41
C GLY A 64 29.96 0.48 12.55
N ASN A 65 30.61 1.09 11.56
CA ASN A 65 29.98 2.01 10.61
C ASN A 65 28.90 1.34 9.75
N VAL A 66 29.17 0.12 9.26
CA VAL A 66 28.19 -0.68 8.50
C VAL A 66 26.95 -0.97 9.35
N ILE A 67 27.13 -1.46 10.57
CA ILE A 67 26.02 -1.77 11.50
C ILE A 67 25.25 -0.50 11.86
N LEU A 68 25.93 0.62 12.05
CA LEU A 68 25.32 1.89 12.43
C LEU A 68 24.36 2.41 11.34
N PHE A 69 24.72 2.30 10.06
CA PHE A 69 23.90 2.77 8.94
C PHE A 69 22.87 1.74 8.42
N MET A 70 23.02 0.47 8.78
CA MET A 70 22.11 -0.59 8.32
C MET A 70 20.64 -0.37 8.72
N PRO A 71 20.29 -0.01 9.98
CA PRO A 71 18.92 0.31 10.36
C PRO A 71 18.31 1.46 9.55
N PHE A 72 19.11 2.49 9.23
CA PHE A 72 18.66 3.61 8.41
C PHE A 72 18.23 3.13 7.01
N GLY A 73 19.10 2.37 6.33
CA GLY A 73 18.79 1.79 5.01
C GLY A 73 17.55 0.89 5.04
N PHE A 74 17.39 0.10 6.11
CA PHE A 74 16.26 -0.79 6.31
C PHE A 74 14.93 -0.04 6.44
N PHE A 75 14.81 0.90 7.37
CA PHE A 75 13.54 1.59 7.61
C PHE A 75 13.17 2.53 6.46
N VAL A 76 14.13 3.22 5.85
CA VAL A 76 13.86 4.07 4.69
C VAL A 76 13.40 3.24 3.48
N ALA A 77 14.00 2.07 3.24
CA ALA A 77 13.54 1.17 2.20
C ALA A 77 12.12 0.64 2.47
N LEU A 78 11.83 0.19 3.69
CA LEU A 78 10.48 -0.24 4.07
C LEU A 78 9.45 0.88 3.92
N TYR A 79 9.80 2.11 4.29
CA TYR A 79 8.93 3.28 4.10
C TYR A 79 8.55 3.46 2.62
N PHE A 80 9.53 3.41 1.71
CA PHE A 80 9.24 3.53 0.28
C PHE A 80 8.45 2.35 -0.30
N ILE A 81 8.73 1.12 0.17
CA ILE A 81 7.96 -0.06 -0.24
C ILE A 81 6.49 0.08 0.21
N HIS A 82 6.25 0.47 1.47
CA HIS A 82 4.89 0.65 2.00
C HIS A 82 4.13 1.80 1.35
N LEU A 83 4.81 2.84 0.88
CA LEU A 83 4.19 3.90 0.07
C LEU A 83 3.72 3.42 -1.31
N LYS A 84 3.85 2.13 -1.64
CA LYS A 84 3.60 1.54 -2.97
C LYS A 84 4.37 2.25 -4.09
N LYS A 85 5.44 2.97 -3.74
CA LYS A 85 6.35 3.58 -4.70
C LYS A 85 7.32 2.50 -5.16
N THR A 86 7.66 2.51 -6.45
CA THR A 86 8.78 1.69 -6.94
C THR A 86 10.01 1.99 -6.10
N LEU A 87 10.46 1.01 -5.31
CA LEU A 87 11.66 1.15 -4.52
C LEU A 87 12.85 1.31 -5.47
N ARG A 88 13.30 2.55 -5.63
CA ARG A 88 14.54 2.84 -6.33
C ARG A 88 15.67 2.71 -5.33
N VAL A 89 16.30 1.53 -5.29
CA VAL A 89 17.45 1.23 -4.40
C VAL A 89 18.48 2.34 -4.42
N ASN A 90 18.82 2.83 -5.61
CA ASN A 90 19.79 3.91 -5.81
C ASN A 90 19.41 5.19 -5.05
N ARG A 91 18.12 5.49 -4.86
CA ARG A 91 17.68 6.65 -4.07
C ARG A 91 17.99 6.48 -2.59
N VAL A 92 17.75 5.29 -2.02
CA VAL A 92 18.03 5.04 -0.59
C VAL A 92 19.53 5.04 -0.33
N ILE A 93 20.30 4.41 -1.23
CA ILE A 93 21.76 4.45 -1.18
C ILE A 93 22.27 5.89 -1.28
N LEU A 94 21.75 6.68 -2.22
CA LEU A 94 22.12 8.09 -2.35
C LEU A 94 21.79 8.89 -1.09
N LEU A 95 20.63 8.66 -0.45
CA LEU A 95 20.30 9.30 0.82
C LEU A 95 21.28 8.93 1.94
N GLY A 96 21.68 7.66 2.03
CA GLY A 96 22.69 7.22 3.00
C GLY A 96 24.07 7.79 2.73
N PHE A 97 24.48 7.83 1.46
CA PHE A 97 25.72 8.48 1.02
C PHE A 97 25.73 9.96 1.38
N LEU A 98 24.65 10.70 1.07
CA LEU A 98 24.54 12.12 1.37
C LEU A 98 24.52 12.38 2.88
N LEU A 99 23.81 11.57 3.66
CA LEU A 99 23.82 11.66 5.12
C LEU A 99 25.24 11.47 5.66
N SER A 100 25.93 10.42 5.19
CA SER A 100 27.32 10.16 5.58
C SER A 100 28.23 11.31 5.19
N LEU A 101 28.15 11.80 3.95
CA LEU A 101 28.92 12.95 3.47
C LEU A 101 28.67 14.21 4.30
N CYS A 102 27.42 14.49 4.67
CA CYS A 102 27.10 15.60 5.57
C CYS A 102 27.76 15.42 6.95
N ILE A 103 27.76 14.21 7.50
CA ILE A 103 28.42 13.91 8.78
C ILE A 103 29.94 14.09 8.67
N GLU A 104 30.57 13.57 7.61
CA GLU A 104 32.00 13.75 7.35
C GLU A 104 32.37 15.24 7.28
N ILE A 105 31.55 16.04 6.57
CA ILE A 105 31.75 17.50 6.49
C ILE A 105 31.60 18.16 7.87
N LEU A 106 30.59 17.77 8.64
CA LEU A 106 30.38 18.31 9.99
C LEU A 106 31.56 17.98 10.91
N GLN A 107 32.12 16.78 10.81
CA GLN A 107 33.25 16.33 11.63
C GLN A 107 34.52 17.15 11.43
N ILE A 108 34.70 17.85 10.30
CA ILE A 108 35.80 18.82 10.10
C ILE A 108 35.82 19.84 11.25
N GLY A 109 34.63 20.23 11.73
CA GLY A 109 34.46 21.16 12.84
C GLY A 109 34.73 20.60 14.24
N PHE A 110 35.07 19.32 14.41
CA PHE A 110 35.19 18.67 15.73
C PHE A 110 36.62 18.24 16.08
N ARG A 111 37.01 18.41 17.35
CA ARG A 111 38.40 18.21 17.81
C ARG A 111 38.94 16.79 17.69
N TYR A 112 38.10 15.80 17.94
CA TYR A 112 38.49 14.38 18.02
C TYR A 112 37.98 13.57 16.84
N ARG A 113 37.51 14.25 15.79
CA ARG A 113 36.97 13.61 14.60
C ARG A 113 37.83 13.98 13.40
N THR A 114 38.10 12.97 12.58
CA THR A 114 38.86 13.09 11.34
C THR A 114 37.95 12.53 10.26
N PRO A 115 37.53 13.35 9.28
CA PRO A 115 36.71 12.85 8.19
C PRO A 115 37.47 11.82 7.36
N SER A 116 36.80 10.76 6.94
CA SER A 116 37.40 9.64 6.24
C SER A 116 36.54 9.14 5.08
N VAL A 117 37.18 8.91 3.93
CA VAL A 117 36.54 8.25 2.79
C VAL A 117 36.14 6.81 3.15
N THR A 118 36.86 6.17 4.07
CA THR A 118 36.54 4.84 4.58
C THR A 118 35.18 4.83 5.29
N ASP A 119 34.91 5.84 6.11
CA ASP A 119 33.63 5.99 6.81
C ASP A 119 32.50 6.25 5.80
N LEU A 120 32.74 7.09 4.80
CA LEU A 120 31.80 7.33 3.71
C LEU A 120 31.42 6.04 2.96
N ILE A 121 32.40 5.20 2.62
CA ILE A 121 32.19 3.92 1.92
C ILE A 121 31.44 2.94 2.82
N THR A 122 31.89 2.74 4.06
CA THR A 122 31.32 1.76 4.99
C THR A 122 29.89 2.11 5.40
N ASN A 123 29.60 3.39 5.65
CA ASN A 123 28.24 3.89 5.93
C ASN A 123 27.30 3.69 4.73
N THR A 124 27.79 3.97 3.52
CA THR A 124 27.02 3.74 2.28
C THR A 124 26.75 2.25 2.06
N PHE A 125 27.74 1.40 2.34
CA PHE A 125 27.58 -0.05 2.28
C PHE A 125 26.60 -0.59 3.33
N GLY A 126 26.66 -0.08 4.56
CA GLY A 126 25.66 -0.37 5.61
C GLY A 126 24.25 -0.03 5.16
N THR A 127 24.07 1.16 4.55
CA THR A 127 22.78 1.56 3.95
C THR A 127 22.32 0.55 2.90
N PHE A 128 23.20 0.12 2.00
CA PHE A 128 22.90 -0.89 0.99
C PHE A 128 22.45 -2.21 1.62
N LEU A 129 23.17 -2.72 2.63
CA LEU A 129 22.77 -3.95 3.33
C LEU A 129 21.40 -3.80 4.00
N GLY A 130 21.12 -2.65 4.60
CA GLY A 130 19.79 -2.33 5.15
C GLY A 130 18.68 -2.44 4.10
N VAL A 131 18.92 -1.91 2.89
CA VAL A 131 17.97 -2.02 1.77
C VAL A 131 17.75 -3.49 1.36
N VAL A 132 18.83 -4.29 1.31
CA VAL A 132 18.74 -5.73 1.00
C VAL A 132 17.89 -6.45 2.04
N LEU A 133 18.13 -6.20 3.34
CA LEU A 133 17.33 -6.79 4.42
C LEU A 133 15.84 -6.41 4.33
N ALA A 134 15.53 -5.16 4.01
CA ALA A 134 14.15 -4.71 3.84
C ALA A 134 13.44 -5.42 2.67
N LYS A 135 14.15 -5.64 1.55
CA LYS A 135 13.63 -6.42 0.42
C LYS A 135 13.39 -7.88 0.78
N LEU A 136 14.32 -8.51 1.50
CA LEU A 136 14.17 -9.89 1.93
C LEU A 136 12.96 -10.04 2.86
N TYR A 137 12.82 -9.14 3.83
CA TYR A 137 11.66 -9.08 4.72
C TYR A 137 10.35 -8.95 3.94
N PHE A 138 10.26 -8.01 3.00
CA PHE A 138 9.04 -7.80 2.23
C PHE A 138 8.72 -8.95 1.27
N LYS A 139 9.74 -9.52 0.60
CA LYS A 139 9.59 -10.68 -0.30
C LYS A 139 9.09 -11.91 0.44
N GLN A 140 9.61 -12.19 1.64
CA GLN A 140 9.13 -13.30 2.47
C GLN A 140 7.65 -13.14 2.83
N PHE A 141 7.20 -11.92 3.14
CA PHE A 141 5.79 -11.64 3.40
C PHE A 141 4.93 -11.86 2.15
N GLU A 142 5.34 -11.32 0.99
CA GLU A 142 4.64 -11.53 -0.29
C GLU A 142 4.53 -13.02 -0.66
N GLN A 143 5.60 -13.80 -0.46
CA GLN A 143 5.61 -15.23 -0.77
C GLN A 143 4.63 -16.00 0.13
N LYS A 144 4.64 -15.74 1.44
CA LYS A 144 3.67 -16.37 2.36
C LYS A 144 2.23 -16.05 1.96
N LEU A 145 1.96 -14.79 1.59
CA LEU A 145 0.63 -14.38 1.13
C LEU A 145 0.24 -15.08 -0.18
N LYS A 146 1.15 -15.16 -1.16
CA LYS A 146 0.90 -15.88 -2.43
C LYS A 146 0.63 -17.36 -2.20
N ILE A 147 1.38 -18.02 -1.33
CA ILE A 147 1.16 -19.43 -0.97
C ILE A 147 -0.22 -19.61 -0.34
N LEU A 148 -0.59 -18.76 0.62
CA LEU A 148 -1.91 -18.81 1.26
C LEU A 148 -3.03 -18.60 0.23
N LEU A 149 -2.92 -17.57 -0.62
CA LEU A 149 -3.91 -17.28 -1.67
C LEU A 149 -4.02 -18.41 -2.69
N HIS A 150 -2.91 -18.97 -3.14
CA HIS A 150 -2.89 -20.09 -4.08
C HIS A 150 -3.51 -21.35 -3.46
N HIS A 151 -3.16 -21.67 -2.21
CA HIS A 151 -3.76 -22.78 -1.48
C HIS A 151 -5.27 -22.62 -1.33
N ILE A 152 -5.76 -21.42 -1.00
CA ILE A 152 -7.19 -21.14 -0.91
C ILE A 152 -7.86 -21.24 -2.30
N LEU A 153 -7.24 -20.68 -3.35
CA LEU A 153 -7.77 -20.74 -4.72
C LEU A 153 -7.92 -22.19 -5.22
N GLU A 154 -6.95 -23.06 -4.93
CA GLU A 154 -6.94 -24.43 -5.42
C GLU A 154 -7.81 -25.37 -4.59
N ASN A 155 -7.81 -25.23 -3.26
CA ASN A 155 -8.46 -26.19 -2.37
C ASN A 155 -9.84 -25.72 -1.89
N GLU A 156 -10.02 -24.42 -1.67
CA GLU A 156 -11.22 -23.87 -1.00
C GLU A 156 -11.67 -22.54 -1.61
N PRO A 157 -11.99 -22.48 -2.93
CA PRO A 157 -12.24 -21.21 -3.63
C PRO A 157 -13.47 -20.46 -3.10
N VAL A 158 -14.44 -21.18 -2.50
CA VAL A 158 -15.61 -20.57 -1.83
C VAL A 158 -15.17 -19.67 -0.67
N THR A 159 -14.05 -19.97 -0.01
CA THR A 159 -13.48 -19.16 1.07
C THR A 159 -13.10 -17.76 0.61
N LEU A 160 -12.67 -17.57 -0.65
CA LEU A 160 -12.39 -16.24 -1.21
C LEU A 160 -13.67 -15.43 -1.42
N ILE A 161 -14.74 -16.08 -1.85
CA ILE A 161 -16.06 -15.43 -1.99
C ILE A 161 -16.56 -15.01 -0.61
N LEU A 162 -16.41 -15.85 0.41
CA LEU A 162 -16.76 -15.52 1.79
C LEU A 162 -15.91 -14.36 2.33
N LEU A 163 -14.59 -14.38 2.11
CA LEU A 163 -13.69 -13.29 2.49
C LEU A 163 -14.07 -11.97 1.80
N LEU A 164 -14.45 -12.02 0.52
CA LEU A 164 -14.91 -10.86 -0.23
C LEU A 164 -16.24 -10.31 0.33
N ILE A 165 -17.21 -11.18 0.64
CA ILE A 165 -18.47 -10.79 1.29
C ILE A 165 -18.19 -10.12 2.64
N LEU A 166 -17.32 -10.71 3.46
CA LEU A 166 -16.93 -10.14 4.76
C LEU A 166 -16.22 -8.79 4.60
N LEU A 167 -15.36 -8.64 3.60
CA LEU A 167 -14.65 -7.39 3.32
C LEU A 167 -15.62 -6.29 2.86
N VAL A 168 -16.57 -6.62 1.98
CA VAL A 168 -17.66 -5.69 1.59
C VAL A 168 -18.50 -5.29 2.78
N GLN A 169 -18.88 -6.23 3.66
CA GLN A 169 -19.63 -5.94 4.88
C GLN A 169 -18.85 -5.05 5.86
N PHE A 170 -17.56 -5.31 6.02
CA PHE A 170 -16.67 -4.49 6.85
C PHE A 170 -16.60 -3.05 6.33
N PHE A 171 -16.43 -2.85 5.02
CA PHE A 171 -16.43 -1.50 4.43
C PHE A 171 -17.81 -0.84 4.45
N ALA A 172 -18.90 -1.58 4.23
CA ALA A 172 -20.27 -1.08 4.32
C ALA A 172 -20.62 -0.62 5.74
N SER A 173 -20.13 -1.31 6.78
CA SER A 173 -20.33 -0.90 8.19
C SER A 173 -19.49 0.31 8.61
N MET A 174 -18.40 0.59 7.90
CA MET A 174 -17.58 1.81 8.09
C MET A 174 -18.14 3.03 7.35
N LEU A 175 -19.01 2.83 6.36
CA LEU A 175 -19.73 3.91 5.69
C LEU A 175 -20.97 4.29 6.53
N PRO A 176 -21.27 5.58 6.71
CA PRO A 176 -22.45 6.03 7.46
C PRO A 176 -23.76 5.84 6.65
N PHE A 177 -23.85 4.79 5.85
CA PHE A 177 -25.05 4.46 5.07
C PHE A 177 -25.73 3.27 5.73
N ASN A 178 -26.67 3.56 6.64
CA ASN A 178 -27.64 2.59 7.14
C ASN A 178 -28.59 2.19 6.01
N VAL A 179 -28.13 1.40 5.04
CA VAL A 179 -29.03 0.77 4.06
C VAL A 179 -29.59 -0.49 4.71
N THR A 180 -30.46 -0.28 5.70
CA THR A 180 -31.28 -1.35 6.27
C THR A 180 -32.40 -1.60 5.28
N ILE A 181 -32.21 -2.53 4.34
CA ILE A 181 -33.31 -2.97 3.46
C ILE A 181 -34.33 -3.66 4.38
N THR A 182 -35.39 -2.93 4.73
CA THR A 182 -36.47 -3.50 5.54
C THR A 182 -37.44 -4.28 4.65
N VAL A 183 -38.18 -5.22 5.23
CA VAL A 183 -39.25 -5.97 4.53
C VAL A 183 -40.29 -5.01 3.93
N SER A 184 -40.45 -3.83 4.52
CA SER A 184 -41.26 -2.71 3.99
C SER A 184 -40.72 -2.14 2.67
N ASP A 185 -39.41 -2.00 2.52
CA ASP A 185 -38.79 -1.49 1.29
C ASP A 185 -38.90 -2.52 0.16
N LEU A 186 -38.80 -3.82 0.50
CA LEU A 186 -39.03 -4.91 -0.44
C LEU A 186 -40.49 -4.97 -0.92
N LYS A 187 -41.46 -4.84 0.00
CA LYS A 187 -42.89 -4.75 -0.34
C LYS A 187 -43.18 -3.54 -1.23
N LYS A 188 -42.56 -2.39 -0.97
CA LYS A 188 -42.69 -1.20 -1.80
C LYS A 188 -42.07 -1.42 -3.18
N ALA A 189 -40.85 -1.96 -3.26
CA ALA A 189 -40.21 -2.25 -4.54
C ALA A 189 -41.04 -3.21 -5.40
N ILE A 190 -41.62 -4.26 -4.79
CA ILE A 190 -42.53 -5.20 -5.46
C ILE A 190 -43.83 -4.50 -5.90
N ALA A 191 -44.39 -3.61 -5.08
CA ALA A 191 -45.60 -2.86 -5.41
C ALA A 191 -45.38 -1.82 -6.52
N TYR A 192 -44.18 -1.24 -6.62
CA TYR A 192 -43.79 -0.30 -7.68
C TYR A 192 -43.31 -0.99 -8.95
N THR A 193 -42.84 -2.24 -8.86
CA THR A 193 -42.61 -3.07 -10.05
C THR A 193 -43.93 -3.52 -10.63
N ASN A 194 -44.51 -2.70 -11.49
CA ASN A 194 -45.54 -3.13 -12.44
C ASN A 194 -44.88 -3.97 -13.55
N ILE A 195 -44.31 -5.12 -13.16
CA ILE A 195 -43.84 -6.12 -14.12
C ILE A 195 -45.10 -6.80 -14.63
N GLN A 196 -45.63 -6.33 -15.77
CA GLN A 196 -46.48 -7.16 -16.60
C GLN A 196 -45.54 -8.16 -17.31
N PRO A 197 -45.45 -9.43 -16.85
CA PRO A 197 -44.44 -10.35 -17.38
C PRO A 197 -44.75 -10.74 -18.83
N PHE A 198 -46.02 -10.58 -19.24
CA PHE A 198 -46.50 -10.70 -20.61
C PHE A 198 -47.68 -9.73 -20.77
N GLY A 199 -47.63 -8.83 -21.74
CA GLY A 199 -48.78 -8.05 -22.15
C GLY A 199 -49.82 -8.93 -22.84
N PHE A 200 -50.51 -9.79 -22.09
CA PHE A 200 -51.72 -10.45 -22.57
C PHE A 200 -52.82 -9.39 -22.65
N LYS A 201 -52.95 -8.74 -23.81
CA LYS A 201 -54.26 -8.25 -24.21
C LYS A 201 -55.14 -9.49 -24.37
N PRO A 202 -56.30 -9.58 -23.70
CA PRO A 202 -57.24 -10.69 -23.94
C PRO A 202 -57.49 -10.79 -25.44
N LEU A 203 -57.50 -12.01 -25.99
CA LEU A 203 -57.70 -12.24 -27.43
C LEU A 203 -58.95 -11.50 -27.96
N GLY A 204 -59.97 -11.34 -27.11
CA GLY A 204 -61.17 -10.55 -27.39
C GLY A 204 -60.91 -9.06 -27.67
N GLN A 205 -59.94 -8.41 -27.02
CA GLN A 205 -59.56 -7.02 -27.32
C GLN A 205 -58.73 -6.89 -28.62
N MET A 206 -57.96 -7.93 -28.97
CA MET A 206 -57.23 -7.97 -30.25
C MET A 206 -58.18 -8.25 -31.44
N LEU A 207 -59.17 -9.14 -31.25
CA LEU A 207 -60.20 -9.43 -32.24
C LEU A 207 -61.16 -8.25 -32.44
N ASN A 208 -61.57 -7.53 -31.39
CA ASN A 208 -62.48 -6.39 -31.54
C ASN A 208 -61.87 -5.22 -32.35
N ALA A 209 -60.55 -5.09 -32.34
CA ALA A 209 -59.83 -4.08 -33.14
C ALA A 209 -59.77 -4.44 -34.64
N HIS A 210 -59.88 -5.73 -34.99
CA HIS A 210 -59.97 -6.19 -36.38
C HIS A 210 -61.42 -6.39 -36.86
N LEU A 211 -62.35 -6.71 -35.97
CA LEU A 211 -63.76 -6.95 -36.30
C LEU A 211 -64.55 -5.66 -36.59
N LYS A 212 -64.16 -4.50 -36.03
CA LYS A 212 -64.73 -3.20 -36.42
C LYS A 212 -64.56 -2.85 -37.90
N HIS A 213 -63.63 -3.50 -38.60
CA HIS A 213 -63.47 -3.36 -40.05
C HIS A 213 -64.24 -4.41 -40.86
N LEU A 214 -64.81 -5.44 -40.21
CA LEU A 214 -65.53 -6.55 -40.86
C LEU A 214 -67.06 -6.49 -40.65
N GLU A 215 -67.57 -5.68 -39.73
CA GLU A 215 -69.01 -5.42 -39.55
C GLU A 215 -69.66 -4.58 -40.69
N ARG A 216 -68.98 -4.41 -41.84
CA ARG A 216 -69.60 -3.88 -43.07
C ARG A 216 -70.28 -4.93 -43.95
N PHE A 217 -70.30 -6.19 -43.56
CA PHE A 217 -71.07 -7.23 -44.26
C PHE A 217 -72.07 -7.89 -43.31
N SER A 218 -73.33 -7.44 -43.42
CA SER A 218 -74.54 -8.00 -42.81
C SER A 218 -74.76 -9.46 -43.17
N PHE A 219 -75.35 -10.27 -42.28
CA PHE A 219 -76.55 -11.10 -42.57
C PHE A 219 -77.23 -11.58 -41.26
N SER A 220 -78.56 -11.57 -41.29
CA SER A 220 -79.60 -11.74 -40.25
C SER A 220 -79.52 -13.02 -39.41
N GLU A 221 -79.66 -12.95 -38.08
CA GLU A 221 -80.91 -13.14 -37.29
C GLU A 221 -81.55 -14.54 -37.42
N ILE A 222 -81.69 -15.22 -36.27
CA ILE A 222 -82.51 -16.41 -36.00
C ILE A 222 -81.84 -17.74 -36.34
N ASP A 223 -81.27 -18.42 -35.33
CA ASP A 223 -81.69 -19.79 -35.01
C ASP A 223 -81.16 -20.29 -33.66
N PHE A 224 -82.12 -20.80 -32.88
CA PHE A 224 -81.95 -21.89 -31.91
C PHE A 224 -81.47 -21.59 -30.47
N LEU A 225 -82.31 -20.85 -29.75
CA LEU A 225 -82.65 -21.19 -28.36
C LEU A 225 -83.13 -22.66 -28.30
N GLY A 226 -82.47 -23.52 -27.51
CA GLY A 226 -83.01 -24.85 -27.25
C GLY A 226 -82.20 -25.68 -26.25
N ASN A 227 -82.71 -25.73 -25.02
CA ASN A 227 -82.53 -26.81 -24.03
C ASN A 227 -81.14 -26.90 -23.36
N ALA A 228 -80.95 -27.03 -22.05
CA ALA A 228 -81.80 -27.22 -20.88
C ALA A 228 -80.86 -26.92 -19.67
N LEU A 229 -81.25 -26.05 -18.74
CA LEU A 229 -81.72 -26.41 -17.38
C LEU A 229 -80.77 -27.31 -16.58
N PHE A 230 -80.37 -26.78 -15.40
CA PHE A 230 -80.13 -27.47 -14.13
C PHE A 230 -79.73 -28.96 -14.14
N TYR A 231 -78.55 -29.23 -13.56
CA TYR A 231 -77.87 -30.52 -13.33
C TYR A 231 -77.09 -31.09 -14.53
#